data_AF-A0A2M8AWJ1-F1
#
_entry.id   AF-A0A2M8AWJ1-F1
#
_cell.length_a   1.000
_cell.length_b   1.000
_cell.length_c   1.000
_cell.angle_alpha   90.00
_cell.angle_beta   90.00
_cell.angle_gamma   90.00
#
_symmetry.space_group_name_H-M   'P 1'
#
loop_
_entity.id
_entity.type
_entity.pdbx_description
1 polymer ?
#
loop_
_entity_poly.entity_id
_entity_poly.type
_entity_poly.pdbx_seq_one_letter_code
_entity_poly.pdbx_strand_id
1 'polypeptide(L)'
;MSQHPEKYLKHKTLKTFGLSEAQIRDHLKGISQGHDLHIRLVADHPPGVDICITAESKVERIADSLLASAEKSVCSQLGDSIYAFGNETMEEVVGYLLYLKQYSLSIAESCTGGLLSNLISNITGCSFYYKGGITACDADAVNLLFGIPKEQIERYGLVSERITMDMANAIINLTKSNFALSVTGIMGIEEGDNVGMVWISLYANGQITSRQFFFSGERHEMKLKAAYTAFNLLRRELLD
;
A
#
# COMPACT_ATOMS: atom_id res chain seq x y z
N MET A 1 -36.05 6.43 36.32
CA MET A 1 -34.82 6.62 35.52
C MET A 1 -34.37 5.24 35.05
N SER A 2 -34.59 4.92 33.78
CA SER A 2 -34.25 3.61 33.20
C SER A 2 -32.73 3.49 33.07
N GLN A 3 -32.09 2.84 34.04
CA GLN A 3 -30.70 2.41 33.90
C GLN A 3 -30.67 1.31 32.85
N HIS A 4 -30.24 1.64 31.64
CA HIS A 4 -29.80 0.61 30.70
C HIS A 4 -28.63 -0.13 31.36
N PRO A 5 -28.63 -1.48 31.39
CA PRO A 5 -27.49 -2.22 31.94
C PRO A 5 -26.26 -1.87 31.12
N GLU A 6 -25.17 -1.56 31.81
CA GLU A 6 -23.87 -1.26 31.21
C GLU A 6 -23.47 -2.45 30.32
N LYS A 7 -23.47 -2.25 28.99
CA LYS A 7 -23.06 -3.27 28.04
C LYS A 7 -21.54 -3.19 27.91
N TYR A 8 -20.90 -4.35 27.83
CA TYR A 8 -19.51 -4.44 27.40
C TYR A 8 -19.45 -4.21 25.89
N LEU A 9 -18.67 -3.21 25.48
CA LEU A 9 -18.44 -2.85 24.09
C LEU A 9 -17.01 -3.22 23.70
N LYS A 10 -16.87 -4.05 22.67
CA LYS A 10 -15.56 -4.46 22.13
C LYS A 10 -15.49 -4.03 20.67
N HIS A 11 -14.33 -3.54 20.25
CA HIS A 11 -14.11 -3.07 18.89
C HIS A 11 -12.79 -3.58 18.34
N LYS A 12 -12.74 -3.78 17.02
CA LYS A 12 -11.51 -4.08 16.30
C LYS A 12 -11.57 -3.50 14.89
N THR A 13 -10.44 -3.00 14.42
CA THR A 13 -10.28 -2.49 13.05
C THR A 13 -9.35 -3.42 12.30
N LEU A 14 -9.76 -3.83 11.09
CA LEU A 14 -8.93 -4.55 10.14
C LEU A 14 -8.71 -3.63 8.95
N LYS A 15 -7.46 -3.40 8.57
CA LYS A 15 -7.12 -2.50 7.47
C LYS A 15 -6.94 -3.28 6.18
N THR A 16 -7.61 -2.85 5.12
CA THR A 16 -7.56 -3.55 3.83
C THR A 16 -7.02 -2.67 2.71
N PHE A 17 -6.41 -3.30 1.72
CA PHE A 17 -5.92 -2.63 0.52
C PHE A 17 -6.23 -3.46 -0.74
N GLY A 18 -6.57 -2.77 -1.83
CA GLY A 18 -6.82 -3.40 -3.13
C GLY A 18 -8.27 -3.85 -3.36
N LEU A 19 -9.16 -3.68 -2.37
CA LEU A 19 -10.59 -3.95 -2.51
C LEU A 19 -11.41 -2.68 -2.33
N SER A 20 -12.45 -2.55 -3.15
CA SER A 20 -13.50 -1.53 -2.97
C SER A 20 -14.48 -1.94 -1.87
N GLU A 21 -15.23 -0.97 -1.34
CA GLU A 21 -16.30 -1.26 -0.37
C GLU A 21 -17.31 -2.29 -0.91
N ALA A 22 -17.67 -2.21 -2.19
CA ALA A 22 -18.61 -3.14 -2.80
C ALA A 22 -18.09 -4.58 -2.77
N GLN A 23 -16.82 -4.77 -3.16
CA GLN A 23 -16.17 -6.08 -3.10
C GLN A 23 -16.09 -6.61 -1.67
N ILE A 24 -15.70 -5.76 -0.71
CA ILE A 24 -15.67 -6.15 0.71
C ILE A 24 -17.08 -6.56 1.16
N ARG A 25 -18.11 -5.76 0.91
CA ARG A 25 -19.50 -6.12 1.26
C ARG A 25 -19.90 -7.47 0.68
N ASP A 26 -19.53 -7.74 -0.57
CA ASP A 26 -19.81 -9.02 -1.23
C ASP A 26 -19.15 -10.20 -0.53
N HIS A 27 -17.88 -10.07 -0.13
CA HIS A 27 -17.19 -11.08 0.68
C HIS A 27 -17.88 -11.29 2.04
N LEU A 28 -18.32 -10.21 2.70
CA LEU A 28 -18.88 -10.25 4.05
C LEU A 28 -20.36 -10.71 4.15
N LYS A 29 -21.05 -10.99 3.04
CA LYS A 29 -22.50 -11.36 3.02
C LYS A 29 -22.86 -12.55 3.92
N GLY A 30 -21.91 -13.46 4.19
CA GLY A 30 -22.13 -14.65 5.02
C GLY A 30 -21.95 -14.44 6.52
N ILE A 31 -21.56 -13.24 6.96
CA ILE A 31 -21.32 -12.96 8.38
C ILE A 31 -22.60 -12.45 9.04
N SER A 32 -23.09 -13.15 10.06
CA SER A 32 -24.28 -12.77 10.82
C SER A 32 -24.10 -11.41 11.48
N GLN A 33 -24.74 -10.38 10.94
CA GLN A 33 -24.84 -9.05 11.54
C GLN A 33 -26.19 -8.90 12.26
N GLY A 34 -26.22 -8.15 13.36
CA GLY A 34 -27.43 -7.99 14.17
C GLY A 34 -27.23 -6.98 15.29
N HIS A 35 -28.12 -6.99 16.29
CA HIS A 35 -28.07 -6.04 17.40
C HIS A 35 -26.76 -6.14 18.22
N ASP A 36 -26.20 -7.34 18.36
CA ASP A 36 -25.02 -7.57 19.21
C ASP A 36 -23.69 -7.55 18.44
N LEU A 37 -23.74 -7.42 17.11
CA LEU A 37 -22.56 -7.40 16.24
C LEU A 37 -22.80 -6.55 14.99
N HIS A 38 -21.98 -5.52 14.82
CA HIS A 38 -22.04 -4.59 13.70
C HIS A 38 -20.70 -4.51 12.97
N ILE A 39 -20.74 -4.48 11.65
CA ILE A 39 -19.56 -4.26 10.80
C ILE A 39 -19.78 -2.99 9.98
N ARG A 40 -18.82 -2.05 10.08
CA ARG A 40 -18.80 -0.82 9.30
C ARG A 40 -17.59 -0.80 8.39
N LEU A 41 -17.78 -0.27 7.18
CA LEU A 41 -16.70 0.02 6.25
C LEU A 41 -16.40 1.51 6.28
N VAL A 42 -15.12 1.88 6.35
CA VAL A 42 -14.66 3.26 6.45
C VAL A 42 -13.54 3.50 5.43
N ALA A 43 -13.74 4.44 4.52
CA ALA A 43 -12.77 4.79 3.46
C ALA A 43 -12.11 6.17 3.69
N ASP A 44 -12.09 6.64 4.94
CA ASP A 44 -11.68 8.01 5.31
C ASP A 44 -10.15 8.22 5.33
N HIS A 45 -9.37 7.15 5.20
CA HIS A 45 -7.91 7.21 5.17
C HIS A 45 -7.34 6.45 3.97
N PRO A 46 -6.61 7.11 3.06
CA PRO A 46 -5.86 6.39 2.05
C PRO A 46 -4.75 5.54 2.73
N PRO A 47 -4.51 4.31 2.29
CA PRO A 47 -5.11 3.68 1.13
C PRO A 47 -6.08 2.53 1.48
N GLY A 48 -7.34 2.62 1.04
CA GLY A 48 -8.24 1.48 1.07
C GLY A 48 -9.40 1.67 2.02
N VAL A 49 -9.90 0.55 2.57
CA VAL A 49 -11.15 0.51 3.31
C VAL A 49 -10.93 -0.25 4.61
N ASP A 50 -11.14 0.42 5.73
CA ASP A 50 -11.08 -0.18 7.04
C ASP A 50 -12.39 -0.91 7.36
N ILE A 51 -12.27 -2.07 7.99
CA ILE A 51 -13.39 -2.87 8.48
C ILE A 51 -13.42 -2.73 10.00
N CYS A 52 -14.37 -1.96 10.51
CA CYS A 52 -14.62 -1.80 11.93
C CYS A 52 -15.66 -2.80 12.40
N ILE A 53 -15.25 -3.75 13.23
CA ILE A 53 -16.12 -4.73 13.89
C ILE A 53 -16.41 -4.22 15.30
N THR A 54 -17.70 -4.16 15.66
CA THR A 54 -18.15 -3.79 17.00
C THR A 54 -19.06 -4.89 17.54
N ALA A 55 -18.72 -5.44 18.69
CA ALA A 55 -19.52 -6.43 19.41
C ALA A 55 -19.99 -5.86 20.75
N GLU A 56 -21.24 -6.11 21.08
CA GLU A 56 -21.82 -5.65 22.34
C GLU A 56 -22.54 -6.79 23.08
N SER A 57 -22.39 -6.84 24.40
CA SER A 57 -23.14 -7.79 25.23
C SER A 57 -23.22 -7.34 26.68
N LYS A 58 -24.22 -7.83 27.43
CA LYS A 58 -24.26 -7.69 28.89
C LYS A 58 -23.23 -8.56 29.61
N VAL A 59 -22.61 -9.50 28.90
CA VAL A 59 -21.58 -10.41 29.43
C VAL A 59 -20.32 -10.25 28.61
N GLU A 60 -19.22 -9.80 29.24
CA GLU A 60 -17.96 -9.52 28.54
C GLU A 60 -17.47 -10.68 27.67
N ARG A 61 -17.47 -11.90 28.23
CA ARG A 61 -17.04 -13.11 27.50
C ARG A 61 -17.85 -13.37 26.22
N ILE A 62 -19.12 -12.98 26.19
CA ILE A 62 -19.96 -13.10 24.99
C ILE A 62 -19.54 -12.07 23.95
N ALA A 63 -19.30 -10.81 24.35
CA ALA A 63 -18.80 -9.76 23.46
C ALA A 63 -17.45 -10.14 22.84
N ASP A 64 -16.51 -10.66 23.64
CA ASP A 64 -15.21 -11.14 23.17
C ASP A 64 -15.36 -12.30 22.18
N SER A 65 -16.24 -13.27 22.47
CA SER A 65 -16.48 -14.42 21.59
C SER A 65 -17.13 -14.01 20.26
N LEU A 66 -18.04 -13.04 20.27
CA LEU A 66 -18.67 -12.51 19.06
C LEU A 66 -17.63 -11.79 18.18
N LEU A 67 -16.82 -10.93 18.79
CA LEU A 67 -15.75 -10.21 18.09
C LEU A 67 -14.75 -11.18 17.46
N ALA A 68 -14.26 -12.16 18.22
CA ALA A 68 -13.29 -13.14 17.74
C ALA A 68 -13.83 -14.01 16.60
N SER A 69 -15.11 -14.42 16.67
CA SER A 69 -15.77 -15.19 15.61
C SER A 69 -15.92 -14.38 14.32
N ALA A 70 -16.33 -13.12 14.44
CA ALA A 70 -16.46 -12.20 13.32
C ALA A 70 -15.10 -11.92 12.67
N GLU A 71 -14.09 -11.58 13.47
CA GLU A 71 -12.72 -11.36 12.99
C GLU A 71 -12.20 -12.57 12.22
N LYS A 72 -12.31 -13.79 12.80
CA LYS A 72 -11.86 -15.01 12.13
C LYS A 72 -12.54 -15.20 10.78
N SER A 73 -13.84 -14.91 10.70
CA SER A 73 -14.61 -15.01 9.46
C SER A 73 -14.14 -14.00 8.43
N VAL A 74 -13.96 -12.73 8.82
CA VAL A 74 -13.44 -11.67 7.94
C VAL A 74 -12.05 -12.02 7.42
N CYS A 75 -11.13 -12.43 8.31
CA CYS A 75 -9.77 -12.83 7.93
C CYS A 75 -9.78 -14.00 6.94
N SER A 76 -10.63 -15.00 7.15
CA SER A 76 -10.73 -16.15 6.23
C SER A 76 -11.27 -15.78 4.84
N GLN A 77 -12.09 -14.73 4.74
CA GLN A 77 -12.72 -14.33 3.48
C GLN A 77 -11.87 -13.36 2.67
N LEU A 78 -11.08 -12.51 3.34
CA LEU A 78 -10.32 -11.44 2.70
C LEU A 78 -8.81 -11.72 2.57
N GLY A 79 -8.28 -12.63 3.39
CA GLY A 79 -6.89 -13.10 3.32
C GLY A 79 -5.90 -11.95 3.23
N ASP A 80 -5.02 -12.02 2.23
CA ASP A 80 -3.92 -11.07 2.01
C ASP A 80 -4.38 -9.65 1.67
N SER A 81 -5.68 -9.42 1.45
CA SER A 81 -6.21 -8.06 1.29
C SER A 81 -6.15 -7.29 2.61
N ILE A 82 -6.14 -7.99 3.75
CA ILE A 82 -5.90 -7.40 5.07
C ILE A 82 -4.39 -7.24 5.25
N TYR A 83 -3.94 -6.02 5.48
CA TYR A 83 -2.51 -5.75 5.67
C TYR A 83 -2.14 -5.45 7.13
N ALA A 84 -3.10 -5.04 7.97
CA ALA A 84 -2.84 -4.61 9.34
C ALA A 84 -4.09 -4.70 10.24
N PHE A 85 -3.86 -4.58 11.55
CA PHE A 85 -4.90 -4.50 12.57
C PHE A 85 -4.78 -3.22 13.40
N GLY A 86 -5.90 -2.73 13.91
CA GLY A 86 -5.93 -1.56 14.78
C GLY A 86 -5.43 -0.31 14.07
N ASN A 87 -4.36 0.29 14.59
CA ASN A 87 -3.84 1.56 14.09
C ASN A 87 -2.59 1.43 13.21
N GLU A 88 -2.05 0.21 13.06
CA GLU A 88 -0.83 -0.03 12.28
C GLU A 88 -0.96 0.47 10.84
N THR A 89 0.07 1.13 10.32
CA THR A 89 0.09 1.64 8.94
C THR A 89 0.79 0.66 7.99
N MET A 90 0.61 0.86 6.68
CA MET A 90 1.22 -0.03 5.69
C MET A 90 2.75 0.08 5.70
N GLU A 91 3.26 1.29 5.95
CA GLU A 91 4.67 1.61 6.10
C GLU A 91 5.28 0.92 7.31
N GLU A 92 4.57 0.90 8.45
CA GLU A 92 4.99 0.16 9.65
C GLU A 92 5.08 -1.33 9.37
N VAL A 93 4.07 -1.90 8.70
CA VAL A 93 4.06 -3.33 8.33
C VAL A 93 5.21 -3.68 7.40
N VAL A 94 5.41 -2.92 6.32
CA VAL A 94 6.50 -3.14 5.36
C VAL A 94 7.86 -2.97 6.05
N GLY A 95 8.04 -1.90 6.83
CA GLY A 95 9.27 -1.64 7.56
C GLY A 95 9.61 -2.74 8.56
N TYR A 96 8.60 -3.24 9.28
CA TYR A 96 8.76 -4.36 10.21
C TYR A 96 9.18 -5.65 9.49
N LEU A 97 8.54 -5.99 8.36
CA LEU A 97 8.89 -7.17 7.56
C LEU A 97 10.32 -7.09 7.02
N LEU A 98 10.72 -5.94 6.48
CA LEU A 98 12.09 -5.71 6.02
C LEU A 98 13.10 -5.86 7.16
N TYR A 99 12.82 -5.21 8.30
CA TYR A 99 13.69 -5.27 9.48
C TYR A 99 13.86 -6.71 9.99
N LEU A 100 12.76 -7.44 10.20
CA LEU A 100 12.79 -8.82 10.69
C LEU A 100 13.59 -9.73 9.77
N LYS A 101 13.43 -9.58 8.45
CA LYS A 101 14.14 -10.40 7.46
C LYS A 101 15.56 -9.89 7.16
N GLN A 102 16.01 -8.83 7.84
CA GLN A 102 17.30 -8.16 7.60
C GLN A 102 17.49 -7.72 6.14
N TYR A 103 16.39 -7.34 5.50
CA TYR A 103 16.39 -6.85 4.13
C TYR A 103 16.44 -5.34 4.06
N SER A 104 17.00 -4.87 2.95
CA SER A 104 17.12 -3.47 2.65
C SER A 104 16.33 -3.07 1.41
N LEU A 105 15.88 -1.82 1.37
CA LEU A 105 15.05 -1.23 0.32
C LEU A 105 15.67 0.08 -0.17
N SER A 106 15.61 0.31 -1.48
CA SER A 106 15.85 1.61 -2.10
C SER A 106 14.68 2.01 -3.01
N ILE A 107 14.56 3.30 -3.33
CA ILE A 107 13.42 3.80 -4.11
C ILE A 107 13.88 4.72 -5.26
N ALA A 108 13.34 4.52 -6.46
CA ALA A 108 13.45 5.42 -7.60
C ALA A 108 12.08 6.05 -7.92
N GLU A 109 11.93 7.35 -7.67
CA GLU A 109 10.66 8.07 -7.80
C GLU A 109 10.67 9.00 -9.00
N SER A 110 9.53 9.10 -9.70
CA SER A 110 9.27 10.18 -10.63
C SER A 110 7.96 10.88 -10.25
N CYS A 111 6.81 10.32 -10.62
CA CYS A 111 5.52 10.97 -10.44
C CYS A 111 5.07 11.11 -8.98
N THR A 112 5.59 10.30 -8.07
CA THR A 112 5.36 10.41 -6.62
C THR A 112 6.17 11.53 -5.97
N GLY A 113 7.22 12.03 -6.62
CA GLY A 113 7.97 13.21 -6.20
C GLY A 113 8.52 13.15 -4.77
N GLY A 114 9.07 12.00 -4.37
CA GLY A 114 9.64 11.78 -3.03
C GLY A 114 8.64 11.26 -1.99
N LEU A 115 7.37 11.04 -2.35
CA LEU A 115 6.34 10.61 -1.41
C LEU A 115 6.62 9.23 -0.80
N LEU A 116 7.11 8.25 -1.59
CA LEU A 116 7.45 6.94 -1.05
C LEU A 116 8.58 7.05 -0.02
N SER A 117 9.62 7.81 -0.36
CA SER A 117 10.74 8.09 0.54
C SER A 117 10.27 8.77 1.82
N ASN A 118 9.38 9.78 1.69
CA ASN A 118 8.80 10.49 2.82
C ASN A 118 8.02 9.56 3.75
N LEU A 119 7.12 8.75 3.19
CA LEU A 119 6.29 7.80 3.94
C LEU A 119 7.15 6.78 4.72
N ILE A 120 8.19 6.22 4.10
CA ILE A 120 9.14 5.35 4.81
C ILE A 120 9.89 6.11 5.91
N SER A 121 10.37 7.32 5.60
CA SER A 121 11.20 8.08 6.53
C SER A 121 10.46 8.54 7.79
N ASN A 122 9.12 8.55 7.76
CA ASN A 122 8.28 8.81 8.93
C ASN A 122 8.32 7.67 9.96
N ILE A 123 8.77 6.47 9.57
CA ILE A 123 8.86 5.32 10.47
C ILE A 123 10.16 5.38 11.26
N THR A 124 10.04 5.35 12.60
CA THR A 124 11.18 5.31 13.51
C THR A 124 12.06 4.10 13.20
N GLY A 125 13.36 4.31 13.06
CA GLY A 125 14.32 3.22 12.74
C GLY A 125 14.35 2.83 11.27
N CYS A 126 13.74 3.60 10.36
CA CYS A 126 13.76 3.31 8.92
C CYS A 126 15.18 3.14 8.35
N SER A 127 16.20 3.77 8.93
CA SER A 127 17.61 3.63 8.52
C SER A 127 18.17 2.20 8.61
N PHE A 128 17.54 1.30 9.36
CA PHE A 128 17.96 -0.11 9.42
C PHE A 128 17.69 -0.86 8.11
N TYR A 129 16.67 -0.46 7.35
CA TYR A 129 16.27 -1.14 6.11
C TYR A 129 16.26 -0.20 4.90
N TYR A 130 16.00 1.09 5.07
CA TYR A 130 15.93 2.04 3.97
C TYR A 130 17.31 2.62 3.63
N LYS A 131 17.80 2.32 2.42
CA LYS A 131 19.10 2.80 1.91
C LYS A 131 19.03 4.19 1.29
N GLY A 132 17.84 4.70 1.03
CA GLY A 132 17.61 5.99 0.38
C GLY A 132 16.94 5.84 -0.97
N GLY A 133 16.75 6.98 -1.63
CA GLY A 133 16.06 7.04 -2.91
C GLY A 133 16.45 8.24 -3.74
N ILE A 134 16.10 8.17 -5.02
CA ILE A 134 16.36 9.21 -6.02
C ILE A 134 15.03 9.63 -6.61
N THR A 135 14.79 10.94 -6.72
CA THR A 135 13.64 11.50 -7.42
C THR A 135 14.09 12.16 -8.72
N ALA A 136 13.54 11.73 -9.86
CA ALA A 136 13.80 12.30 -11.18
C ALA A 136 12.50 12.48 -11.97
N CYS A 137 12.13 13.74 -12.25
CA CYS A 137 10.82 14.08 -12.81
C CYS A 137 10.80 14.26 -14.33
N ASP A 138 11.97 14.39 -14.97
CA ASP A 138 12.09 14.62 -16.41
C ASP A 138 13.17 13.73 -17.04
N ALA A 139 13.23 13.73 -18.37
CA ALA A 139 14.16 12.90 -19.13
C ALA A 139 15.63 13.24 -18.84
N ASP A 140 15.95 14.50 -18.57
CA ASP A 140 17.32 14.94 -18.28
C ASP A 140 17.77 14.44 -16.91
N ALA A 141 16.91 14.55 -15.90
CA ALA A 141 17.14 14.03 -14.56
C ALA A 141 17.23 12.50 -14.56
N VAL A 142 16.36 11.81 -15.32
CA VAL A 142 16.42 10.34 -15.45
C VAL A 142 17.71 9.90 -16.12
N ASN A 143 18.14 10.59 -17.17
CA ASN A 143 19.42 10.33 -17.81
C ASN A 143 20.60 10.57 -16.86
N LEU A 144 20.64 11.71 -16.18
CA LEU A 144 21.73 12.08 -15.29
C LEU A 144 21.85 11.15 -14.07
N LEU A 145 20.72 10.86 -13.41
CA LEU A 145 20.71 10.21 -12.10
C LEU A 145 20.63 8.68 -12.19
N PHE A 146 19.96 8.15 -13.21
CA PHE A 146 19.83 6.70 -13.43
C PHE A 146 20.70 6.19 -14.59
N GLY A 147 21.38 7.07 -15.33
CA GLY A 147 22.24 6.68 -16.46
C GLY A 147 21.48 6.15 -17.67
N ILE A 148 20.17 6.39 -17.76
CA ILE A 148 19.32 5.88 -18.84
C ILE A 148 19.48 6.78 -20.07
N PRO A 149 19.94 6.29 -21.23
CA PRO A 149 20.19 7.13 -22.41
C PRO A 149 18.94 7.87 -22.88
N LYS A 150 19.08 9.12 -23.32
CA LYS A 150 17.94 9.92 -23.81
C LYS A 150 17.26 9.27 -25.00
N GLU A 151 18.02 8.62 -25.87
CA GLU A 151 17.51 7.87 -27.03
C GLU A 151 16.57 6.74 -26.60
N GLN A 152 16.82 6.13 -25.43
CA GLN A 152 15.96 5.10 -24.86
C GLN A 152 14.67 5.71 -24.29
N ILE A 153 14.77 6.85 -23.61
CA ILE A 153 13.62 7.58 -23.08
C ILE A 153 12.73 8.07 -24.22
N GLU A 154 13.30 8.60 -25.30
CA GLU A 154 12.57 9.04 -26.50
C GLU A 154 11.87 7.86 -27.20
N ARG A 155 12.54 6.70 -27.28
CA ARG A 155 11.99 5.51 -27.94
C ARG A 155 10.81 4.89 -27.18
N TYR A 156 10.92 4.76 -25.86
CA TYR A 156 9.91 4.04 -25.05
C TYR A 156 8.92 4.97 -24.33
N GLY A 157 9.27 6.24 -24.18
CA GLY A 157 8.54 7.20 -23.35
C GLY A 157 8.94 7.12 -21.88
N LEU A 158 8.97 8.27 -21.20
CA LEU A 158 9.33 8.42 -19.78
C LEU A 158 8.40 7.64 -18.84
N VAL A 159 7.13 7.45 -19.26
CA VAL A 159 6.13 6.65 -18.55
C VAL A 159 5.91 5.34 -19.30
N SER A 160 6.82 4.39 -19.09
CA SER A 160 6.77 3.07 -19.72
C SER A 160 7.34 1.99 -18.82
N GLU A 161 6.95 0.74 -19.07
CA GLU A 161 7.50 -0.46 -18.42
C GLU A 161 9.04 -0.46 -18.46
N ARG A 162 9.61 -0.20 -19.64
CA ARG A 162 11.05 -0.26 -19.83
C ARG A 162 11.77 0.74 -18.93
N ILE A 163 11.33 2.01 -18.93
CA ILE A 163 11.98 3.06 -18.14
C ILE A 163 11.85 2.81 -16.64
N THR A 164 10.69 2.35 -16.14
CA THR A 164 10.57 2.03 -14.71
C THR A 164 11.45 0.85 -14.28
N MET A 165 11.62 -0.17 -15.14
CA MET A 165 12.51 -1.29 -14.85
C MET A 165 13.97 -0.84 -14.83
N ASP A 166 14.39 -0.01 -15.79
CA ASP A 166 15.73 0.54 -15.84
C ASP A 166 16.03 1.42 -14.62
N MET A 167 15.06 2.23 -14.16
CA MET A 167 15.16 3.01 -12.93
C MET A 167 15.34 2.12 -11.69
N ALA A 168 14.57 1.02 -11.58
CA ALA A 168 14.71 0.05 -10.50
C ALA A 168 16.10 -0.62 -10.52
N ASN A 169 16.57 -1.01 -11.70
CA ASN A 169 17.91 -1.60 -11.85
C ASN A 169 19.03 -0.61 -11.47
N ALA A 170 18.91 0.65 -11.91
CA ALA A 170 19.89 1.69 -11.62
C ALA A 170 20.01 1.96 -10.11
N ILE A 171 18.89 2.09 -9.38
CA ILE A 171 18.94 2.34 -7.93
C ILE A 171 19.47 1.12 -7.15
N ILE A 172 19.17 -0.11 -7.60
CA ILE A 172 19.77 -1.34 -7.04
C ILE A 172 21.27 -1.35 -7.25
N ASN A 173 21.75 -1.00 -8.45
CA ASN A 173 23.18 -0.98 -8.74
C ASN A 173 23.94 0.04 -7.90
N LEU A 174 23.30 1.16 -7.57
CA LEU A 174 23.88 2.20 -6.71
C LEU A 174 23.89 1.81 -5.23
N THR A 175 22.75 1.33 -4.72
CA THR A 175 22.54 1.13 -3.27
C THR A 175 22.87 -0.27 -2.77
N LYS A 176 22.94 -1.24 -3.69
CA LYS A 176 23.09 -2.67 -3.39
C LYS A 176 22.03 -3.20 -2.41
N SER A 177 20.83 -2.61 -2.42
CA SER A 177 19.73 -3.06 -1.57
C SER A 177 19.15 -4.40 -2.03
N ASN A 178 18.45 -5.10 -1.14
CA ASN A 178 17.80 -6.37 -1.45
C ASN A 178 16.56 -6.18 -2.34
N PHE A 179 15.83 -5.10 -2.10
CA PHE A 179 14.64 -4.70 -2.83
C PHE A 179 14.78 -3.29 -3.38
N ALA A 180 14.07 -3.00 -4.47
CA ALA A 180 13.84 -1.64 -4.92
C ALA A 180 12.45 -1.44 -5.50
N LEU A 181 11.88 -0.26 -5.25
CA LEU A 181 10.66 0.19 -5.90
C LEU A 181 10.99 1.30 -6.90
N SER A 182 10.41 1.23 -8.10
CA SER A 182 10.44 2.32 -9.06
C SER A 182 9.04 2.73 -9.47
N VAL A 183 8.77 4.03 -9.58
CA VAL A 183 7.46 4.55 -9.98
C VAL A 183 7.58 5.70 -10.98
N THR A 184 6.92 5.56 -12.14
CA THR A 184 6.74 6.62 -13.15
C THR A 184 5.28 6.67 -13.59
N GLY A 185 4.75 7.84 -13.93
CA GLY A 185 3.32 8.00 -14.17
C GLY A 185 2.88 9.40 -14.60
N ILE A 186 1.68 9.49 -15.17
CA ILE A 186 1.08 10.73 -15.67
C ILE A 186 0.07 11.25 -14.64
N MET A 187 0.44 12.29 -13.89
CA MET A 187 -0.34 12.80 -12.75
C MET A 187 -0.97 14.17 -13.03
N GLY A 188 -1.85 14.29 -14.02
CA GLY A 188 -2.80 15.42 -14.14
C GLY A 188 -2.21 16.79 -14.50
N ILE A 189 -1.46 16.88 -15.60
CA ILE A 189 -1.22 18.18 -16.27
C ILE A 189 -1.55 18.11 -17.77
N GLU A 190 -1.62 16.91 -18.33
CA GLU A 190 -1.93 16.66 -19.75
C GLU A 190 -3.40 16.26 -19.89
N GLU A 191 -4.06 16.74 -20.94
CA GLU A 191 -5.36 16.21 -21.38
C GLU A 191 -5.11 14.92 -22.18
N GLY A 192 -5.89 13.87 -21.93
CA GLY A 192 -5.84 12.65 -22.73
C GLY A 192 -6.14 11.38 -21.94
N ASP A 193 -6.30 10.29 -22.68
CA ASP A 193 -6.77 8.99 -22.15
C ASP A 193 -5.76 8.30 -21.20
N ASN A 194 -4.53 8.83 -21.10
CA ASN A 194 -3.45 8.22 -20.30
C ASN A 194 -3.28 8.89 -18.92
N VAL A 195 -4.06 9.91 -18.57
CA VAL A 195 -4.00 10.50 -17.23
C VAL A 195 -4.30 9.44 -16.18
N GLY A 196 -3.46 9.37 -15.15
CA GLY A 196 -3.56 8.37 -14.10
C GLY A 196 -2.83 7.06 -14.41
N MET A 197 -2.26 6.91 -15.61
CA MET A 197 -1.40 5.77 -15.95
C MET A 197 -0.12 5.82 -15.13
N VAL A 198 0.19 4.72 -14.44
CA VAL A 198 1.39 4.57 -13.62
C VAL A 198 2.01 3.20 -13.88
N TRP A 199 3.32 3.19 -14.05
CA TRP A 199 4.12 1.98 -14.01
C TRP A 199 4.85 1.88 -12.68
N ILE A 200 4.74 0.71 -12.05
CA ILE A 200 5.43 0.40 -10.80
C ILE A 200 6.27 -0.85 -11.03
N SER A 201 7.56 -0.75 -10.78
CA SER A 201 8.47 -1.90 -10.80
C SER A 201 8.99 -2.25 -9.42
N LEU A 202 9.10 -3.55 -9.17
CA LEU A 202 9.69 -4.13 -7.96
C LEU A 202 10.88 -4.99 -8.36
N TYR A 203 12.06 -4.63 -7.88
CA TYR A 203 13.20 -5.54 -7.86
C TYR A 203 13.14 -6.39 -6.60
N ALA A 204 13.22 -7.71 -6.77
CA ALA A 204 13.30 -8.69 -5.70
C ALA A 204 14.09 -9.91 -6.20
N ASN A 205 14.98 -10.47 -5.38
CA ASN A 205 15.65 -11.74 -5.66
C ASN A 205 16.37 -11.81 -7.04
N GLY A 206 16.95 -10.69 -7.50
CA GLY A 206 17.64 -10.63 -8.80
C GLY A 206 16.73 -10.48 -10.01
N GLN A 207 15.41 -10.34 -9.81
CA GLN A 207 14.41 -10.17 -10.85
C GLN A 207 13.69 -8.83 -10.69
N ILE A 208 13.24 -8.27 -11.81
CA ILE A 208 12.40 -7.08 -11.81
C ILE A 208 11.06 -7.47 -12.41
N THR A 209 9.99 -7.24 -11.65
CA THR A 209 8.62 -7.31 -12.15
C THR A 209 8.08 -5.89 -12.31
N SER A 210 7.28 -5.67 -13.34
CA SER A 210 6.65 -4.37 -13.58
C SER A 210 5.17 -4.55 -13.85
N ARG A 211 4.36 -3.61 -13.37
CA ARG A 211 2.90 -3.62 -13.56
C ARG A 211 2.40 -2.21 -13.85
N GLN A 212 1.46 -2.14 -14.80
CA GLN A 212 0.73 -0.93 -15.12
C GLN A 212 -0.53 -0.82 -14.26
N PHE A 213 -0.81 0.40 -13.82
CA PHE A 213 -2.01 0.76 -13.08
C PHE A 213 -2.62 2.02 -13.67
N PHE A 214 -3.93 2.18 -13.45
CA PHE A 214 -4.66 3.40 -13.76
C PHE A 214 -5.33 3.90 -12.49
N PHE A 215 -4.98 5.10 -12.05
CA PHE A 215 -5.56 5.74 -10.87
C PHE A 215 -6.37 6.97 -11.28
N SER A 216 -7.57 7.08 -10.72
CA SER A 216 -8.40 8.28 -10.84
C SER A 216 -8.26 9.18 -9.61
N GLY A 217 -8.68 10.44 -9.75
CA GLY A 217 -8.73 11.42 -8.67
C GLY A 217 -7.78 12.59 -8.90
N GLU A 218 -7.69 13.45 -7.89
CA GLU A 218 -6.81 14.61 -7.94
C GLU A 218 -5.33 14.19 -7.93
N ARG A 219 -4.45 15.08 -8.40
CA ARG A 219 -2.99 14.81 -8.52
C ARG A 219 -2.41 14.21 -7.23
N HIS A 220 -2.76 14.75 -6.06
CA HIS A 220 -2.27 14.25 -4.78
C HIS A 220 -2.79 12.85 -4.44
N GLU A 221 -4.06 12.58 -4.72
CA GLU A 221 -4.69 11.28 -4.49
C GLU A 221 -4.07 10.19 -5.35
N MET A 222 -3.83 10.48 -6.64
CA MET A 222 -3.18 9.53 -7.55
C MET A 222 -1.75 9.21 -7.09
N LYS A 223 -1.00 10.20 -6.58
CA LYS A 223 0.33 9.97 -6.00
C LYS A 223 0.27 9.05 -4.78
N LEU A 224 -0.69 9.26 -3.87
CA LEU A 224 -0.89 8.39 -2.71
C LEU A 224 -1.27 6.97 -3.13
N LYS A 225 -2.22 6.81 -4.06
CA LYS A 225 -2.62 5.50 -4.58
C LYS A 225 -1.43 4.76 -5.21
N ALA A 226 -0.60 5.45 -5.99
CA ALA A 226 0.61 4.87 -6.56
C ALA A 226 1.62 4.44 -5.50
N ALA A 227 1.91 5.31 -4.52
CA ALA A 227 2.86 5.01 -3.45
C ALA A 227 2.42 3.78 -2.63
N TYR A 228 1.17 3.75 -2.20
CA TYR A 228 0.65 2.63 -1.41
C TYR A 228 0.48 1.35 -2.22
N THR A 229 0.19 1.44 -3.52
CA THR A 229 0.22 0.27 -4.41
C THR A 229 1.63 -0.32 -4.46
N ALA A 230 2.66 0.52 -4.57
CA ALA A 230 4.04 0.07 -4.57
C ALA A 230 4.44 -0.60 -3.23
N PHE A 231 4.05 -0.03 -2.09
CA PHE A 231 4.25 -0.69 -0.79
C PHE A 231 3.52 -2.02 -0.67
N ASN A 232 2.29 -2.11 -1.17
CA ASN A 232 1.55 -3.37 -1.10
C ASN A 232 2.17 -4.45 -2.01
N LEU A 233 2.70 -4.09 -3.19
CA LEU A 233 3.46 -5.04 -4.02
C LEU A 233 4.67 -5.59 -3.27
N LEU A 234 5.45 -4.71 -2.63
CA LEU A 234 6.58 -5.12 -1.80
C LEU A 234 6.15 -5.96 -0.59
N ARG A 235 5.08 -5.56 0.12
CA ARG A 235 4.54 -6.31 1.26
C ARG A 235 4.21 -7.74 0.86
N ARG A 236 3.54 -7.93 -0.28
CA ARG A 236 3.18 -9.26 -0.78
C ARG A 236 4.41 -10.10 -1.09
N GLU A 237 5.39 -9.53 -1.80
CA GLU A 237 6.66 -10.21 -2.07
C GLU A 237 7.41 -10.59 -0.79
N LEU A 238 7.30 -9.80 0.28
CA LEU A 238 7.92 -10.12 1.58
C LEU A 238 7.17 -11.19 2.37
N LEU A 239 5.91 -11.48 2.05
CA LEU A 239 5.10 -12.50 2.70
C LEU A 239 5.21 -13.86 2.01
N ASP A 240 5.54 -13.87 0.73
CA ASP A 240 5.89 -15.06 -0.04
C ASP A 240 7.24 -15.67 0.43
#